data_AF-A0A3N5S5Z2-F1
#
_entry.id   AF-A0A3N5S5Z2-F1
#
_cell.length_a   1.000
_cell.length_b   1.000
_cell.length_c   1.000
_cell.angle_alpha   90.00
_cell.angle_beta   90.00
_cell.angle_gamma   90.00
#
_symmetry.space_group_name_H-M   'P 1'
#
loop_
_entity.id
_entity.type
_entity.pdbx_description
1 polymer ?
#
loop_
_entity_poly.entity_id
_entity_poly.type
_entity_poly.pdbx_seq_one_letter_code
_entity_poly.pdbx_strand_id
1 'polypeptide(L)'
;MKRSETIIAVDRNYVAEREKNVPISQYFGEDTFSALTMQEHLPAAIFHRLQDTTLRGKKLDLETANAVAHAMKEWAIGKGATHYCHWFQPMTGST
;
A
#
# COMPACT_ATOMS: atom_id res chain seq x y z
N MET A 1 4.99 -36.13 2.65
CA MET A 1 4.41 -36.51 1.35
C MET A 1 4.12 -35.22 0.58
N LYS A 2 4.98 -34.83 -0.38
CA LYS A 2 4.77 -33.60 -1.16
C LYS A 2 3.74 -33.90 -2.25
N ARG A 3 2.65 -33.12 -2.33
CA ARG A 3 1.64 -33.27 -3.39
C ARG A 3 2.31 -33.02 -4.74
N SER A 4 2.22 -34.02 -5.62
CA SER A 4 2.92 -34.12 -6.91
C SER A 4 2.08 -33.69 -8.11
N GLU A 5 0.88 -33.15 -7.89
CA GLU A 5 -0.02 -32.74 -8.98
C GLU A 5 -0.05 -31.22 -9.11
N THR A 6 0.35 -30.72 -10.28
CA THR A 6 0.30 -29.31 -10.64
C THR A 6 -1.14 -28.92 -10.96
N ILE A 7 -1.77 -28.13 -10.10
CA ILE A 7 -3.11 -27.58 -10.35
C ILE A 7 -2.97 -26.30 -11.21
N ILE A 8 -3.59 -26.32 -12.39
CA ILE A 8 -3.71 -25.14 -13.26
C ILE A 8 -4.46 -24.02 -12.50
N ALA A 9 -3.97 -22.79 -12.62
CA ALA A 9 -4.42 -21.67 -11.79
C ALA A 9 -5.94 -21.42 -11.83
N VAL A 10 -6.58 -21.74 -12.97
CA VAL A 10 -8.03 -21.63 -13.19
C VAL A 10 -8.84 -22.61 -12.35
N ASP A 11 -8.28 -23.78 -12.02
CA ASP A 11 -8.96 -24.83 -11.24
C ASP A 11 -8.71 -24.68 -9.74
N ARG A 12 -7.98 -23.63 -9.32
CA ARG A 12 -7.74 -23.36 -7.90
C ARG A 12 -8.97 -22.70 -7.29
N ASN A 13 -9.77 -23.49 -6.59
CA ASN A 13 -10.73 -22.97 -5.63
C ASN A 13 -9.99 -22.50 -4.38
N TYR A 14 -9.75 -21.20 -4.28
CA TYR A 14 -9.31 -20.59 -3.03
C TYR A 14 -10.52 -20.49 -2.10
N VAL A 15 -10.51 -21.24 -1.00
CA VAL A 15 -11.42 -20.97 0.11
C VAL A 15 -10.95 -19.66 0.72
N ALA A 16 -11.63 -18.56 0.39
CA ALA A 16 -11.40 -17.28 1.03
C ALA A 16 -11.98 -17.37 2.45
N GLU A 17 -11.17 -17.82 3.40
CA GLU A 17 -11.51 -17.74 4.82
C GLU A 17 -11.62 -16.26 5.20
N ARG A 18 -12.79 -15.85 5.70
CA ARG A 18 -13.00 -14.48 6.14
C ARG A 18 -12.33 -14.30 7.48
N GLU A 19 -11.24 -13.54 7.50
CA GLU A 19 -10.55 -13.17 8.74
C GLU A 19 -11.45 -12.31 9.64
N LYS A 20 -12.38 -11.54 9.05
CA LYS A 20 -13.32 -10.65 9.75
C LYS A 20 -14.77 -10.97 9.38
N ASN A 21 -15.64 -11.05 10.39
CA ASN A 21 -17.09 -11.28 10.23
C ASN A 21 -17.86 -9.99 9.87
N VAL A 22 -17.34 -9.20 8.93
CA VAL A 22 -17.94 -7.94 8.48
C VAL A 22 -17.91 -7.82 6.95
N PRO A 23 -18.70 -6.93 6.33
CA PRO A 23 -18.61 -6.68 4.89
C PRO A 23 -17.21 -6.25 4.45
N ILE A 24 -16.76 -6.72 3.27
CA ILE A 24 -15.42 -6.43 2.72
C ILE A 24 -15.14 -4.93 2.65
N SER A 25 -16.16 -4.14 2.29
CA SER A 25 -16.06 -2.68 2.20
C SER A 25 -15.67 -1.99 3.51
N GLN A 26 -15.83 -2.64 4.67
CA GLN A 26 -15.48 -2.04 5.96
C GLN A 26 -13.98 -2.10 6.27
N TYR A 27 -13.26 -3.07 5.71
CA TYR A 27 -11.84 -3.30 6.04
C TYR A 27 -10.94 -3.22 4.80
N PHE A 28 -11.52 -3.18 3.60
CA PHE A 28 -10.77 -3.00 2.37
C PHE A 28 -9.91 -1.72 2.41
N GLY A 29 -8.60 -1.88 2.28
CA GLY A 29 -7.64 -0.78 2.26
C GLY A 29 -7.43 -0.09 3.62
N GLU A 30 -7.88 -0.69 4.73
CA GLU A 30 -7.72 -0.12 6.07
C GLU A 30 -6.26 0.09 6.49
N ASP A 31 -5.35 -0.71 5.91
CA ASP A 31 -3.89 -0.66 6.13
C ASP A 31 -3.15 -0.03 4.94
N THR A 32 -3.84 0.80 4.16
CA THR A 32 -3.26 1.56 3.05
C THR A 32 -3.22 3.04 3.40
N PHE A 33 -2.06 3.69 3.24
CA PHE A 33 -1.94 5.14 3.33
C PHE A 33 -2.53 5.78 2.06
N SER A 34 -3.86 5.72 1.95
CA SER A 34 -4.65 6.08 0.78
C SER A 34 -4.75 7.60 0.58
N ALA A 35 -5.33 8.06 -0.54
CA ALA A 35 -5.54 9.49 -0.80
C ALA A 35 -6.37 10.18 0.29
N LEU A 36 -7.40 9.49 0.82
CA LEU A 36 -8.21 10.00 1.94
C LEU A 36 -7.36 10.16 3.20
N THR A 37 -6.61 9.11 3.55
CA THR A 37 -5.70 9.12 4.70
C THR A 37 -4.63 10.21 4.56
N MET A 38 -4.04 10.35 3.37
CA MET A 38 -3.08 11.41 3.07
C MET A 38 -3.69 12.81 3.27
N GLN A 39 -4.95 13.02 2.89
CA GLN A 39 -5.62 14.31 3.06
C GLN A 39 -5.84 14.66 4.55
N GLU A 40 -6.06 13.65 5.39
CA GLU A 40 -6.21 13.82 6.85
C GLU A 40 -4.88 14.08 7.55
N HIS A 41 -3.79 13.46 7.06
CA HIS A 41 -2.48 13.47 7.71
C HIS A 41 -1.49 14.50 7.13
N LEU A 42 -1.77 15.09 5.96
CA LEU A 42 -0.86 16.03 5.30
C LEU A 42 -1.46 17.45 5.26
N PRO A 43 -0.61 18.50 5.34
CA PRO A 43 -1.03 19.85 4.99
C PRO A 43 -1.55 19.90 3.54
N ALA A 44 -2.62 20.67 3.31
CA ALA A 44 -3.26 20.77 1.99
C ALA A 44 -2.27 21.08 0.85
N ALA A 45 -1.31 21.98 1.09
CA ALA A 45 -0.28 22.33 0.11
C ALA A 45 0.64 21.15 -0.24
N ILE A 46 1.01 20.31 0.72
CA ILE A 46 1.84 19.11 0.52
C ILE A 46 1.03 18.06 -0.25
N PHE A 47 -0.22 17.84 0.14
CA PHE A 47 -1.11 16.90 -0.54
C PHE A 47 -1.31 17.27 -2.01
N HIS A 48 -1.58 18.54 -2.32
CA HIS A 48 -1.73 19.00 -3.70
C HIS A 48 -0.43 18.87 -4.52
N ARG A 49 0.73 19.19 -3.94
CA ARG A 49 2.04 18.95 -4.59
C ARG A 49 2.25 17.48 -4.91
N LEU A 50 1.93 16.60 -3.97
CA LEU A 50 2.04 15.15 -4.17
C LEU A 50 1.11 14.65 -5.29
N GLN A 51 -0.15 15.11 -5.32
CA GLN A 51 -1.06 14.75 -6.41
C GLN A 51 -0.55 15.22 -7.77
N ASP A 52 0.02 16.41 -7.86
CA ASP A 52 0.65 16.92 -9.07
C ASP A 52 1.80 16.03 -9.55
N THR A 53 2.62 15.53 -8.63
CA THR A 53 3.68 14.55 -8.93
C THR A 53 3.09 13.24 -9.46
N THR A 54 2.10 12.67 -8.76
CA THR A 54 1.53 11.36 -9.10
C THR A 54 0.70 11.38 -10.40
N LEU A 55 -0.11 12.41 -10.62
CA LEU A 55 -1.07 12.47 -11.73
C LEU A 55 -0.51 13.18 -12.96
N ARG A 56 0.40 14.14 -12.79
CA ARG A 56 0.92 14.99 -13.87
C ARG A 56 2.40 14.74 -14.16
N GLY A 57 3.03 13.79 -13.46
CA GLY A 57 4.44 13.44 -13.66
C GLY A 57 5.42 14.54 -13.28
N LYS A 58 5.01 15.51 -12.44
CA LYS A 58 5.94 16.53 -11.94
C LYS A 58 6.99 15.88 -11.04
N LYS A 59 8.20 16.43 -11.02
CA LYS A 59 9.26 15.95 -10.13
C LYS A 59 8.85 16.12 -8.67
N LEU A 60 9.07 15.07 -7.87
CA LEU A 60 8.91 15.14 -6.42
C LEU A 60 10.05 15.97 -5.82
N ASP A 61 9.72 17.05 -5.11
CA ASP A 61 10.70 17.84 -4.37
C ASP A 61 10.99 17.24 -2.99
N LEU A 62 12.18 17.53 -2.46
CA LEU A 62 12.67 16.94 -1.21
C LEU A 62 11.83 17.33 0.02
N GLU A 63 11.29 18.54 0.04
CA GLU A 63 10.46 19.03 1.14
C GLU A 63 9.14 18.25 1.19
N THR A 64 8.46 18.11 0.05
CA THR A 64 7.25 17.28 -0.09
C THR A 64 7.54 15.83 0.29
N ALA A 65 8.66 15.26 -0.21
CA ALA A 65 9.04 13.88 0.12
C ALA A 65 9.24 13.67 1.62
N ASN A 66 9.94 14.58 2.30
CA ASN A 66 10.20 14.49 3.74
C ASN A 66 8.91 14.63 4.55
N ALA A 67 8.03 15.56 4.18
CA ALA A 67 6.74 15.74 4.85
C ALA A 67 5.85 14.49 4.71
N VAL A 68 5.79 13.92 3.51
CA VAL A 68 5.03 12.68 3.25
C VAL A 68 5.61 11.50 4.02
N ALA A 69 6.93 11.34 4.02
CA ALA A 69 7.60 10.27 4.76
C ALA A 69 7.34 10.38 6.27
N HIS A 70 7.39 11.60 6.82
CA HIS A 70 7.09 11.82 8.23
C HIS A 70 5.65 11.44 8.57
N ALA A 71 4.66 11.95 7.82
CA ALA A 71 3.26 11.65 8.06
C ALA A 71 2.93 10.16 7.91
N MET A 72 3.48 9.50 6.88
CA MET A 72 3.30 8.07 6.64
C MET A 72 3.89 7.24 7.80
N LYS A 73 5.05 7.63 8.32
CA LYS A 73 5.70 6.97 9.45
C LYS A 73 4.84 7.09 10.71
N GLU A 74 4.38 8.29 11.06
CA GLU A 74 3.53 8.50 12.24
C GLU A 74 2.21 7.73 12.13
N TRP A 75 1.57 7.74 10.96
CA TRP A 75 0.37 6.95 10.70
C TRP A 75 0.60 5.45 10.86
N ALA A 76 1.69 4.92 10.28
CA ALA A 76 2.00 3.50 10.36
C ALA A 76 2.34 3.05 11.79
N ILE A 77 3.09 3.86 12.54
CA ILE A 77 3.38 3.61 13.97
C ILE A 77 2.08 3.58 14.78
N GLY A 78 1.14 4.49 14.52
CA GLY A 78 -0.19 4.50 15.15
C GLY A 78 -0.99 3.21 14.92
N LYS A 79 -0.65 2.45 13.87
CA LYS A 79 -1.23 1.14 13.54
C LYS A 79 -0.36 -0.05 13.97
N GLY A 80 0.71 0.19 14.73
CA GLY A 80 1.60 -0.83 15.27
C GLY A 80 2.76 -1.25 14.36
N ALA A 81 3.01 -0.54 13.26
CA ALA A 81 4.17 -0.81 12.42
C ALA A 81 5.48 -0.47 13.15
N THR A 82 6.50 -1.32 12.98
CA THR A 82 7.81 -1.17 13.64
C THR A 82 8.98 -1.05 12.68
N HIS A 83 8.77 -1.40 11.40
CA HIS A 83 9.79 -1.44 10.36
C HIS A 83 9.23 -0.86 9.07
N TYR A 84 10.12 -0.42 8.19
CA TYR A 84 9.79 -0.07 6.80
C TYR A 84 10.68 -0.87 5.86
N CYS A 85 10.23 -1.07 4.63
CA CYS A 85 11.03 -1.64 3.57
C CYS A 85 10.69 -0.97 2.22
N HIS A 86 11.64 -1.01 1.29
CA HIS A 86 11.36 -0.70 -0.10
C HIS A 86 10.81 -1.96 -0.77
N TRP A 87 9.50 -2.03 -0.96
CA TRP A 87 8.87 -3.13 -1.65
C TRP A 87 8.88 -2.88 -3.16
N PHE A 88 9.56 -3.75 -3.91
CA PHE A 88 9.63 -3.70 -5.36
C PHE A 88 9.84 -5.11 -5.93
N GLN A 89 9.43 -5.34 -7.17
CA GLN A 89 9.72 -6.57 -7.90
C GLN A 89 10.96 -6.37 -8.78
N PRO A 90 12.12 -6.97 -8.44
CA PRO A 90 13.33 -6.83 -9.24
C PRO A 90 13.21 -7.58 -10.57
N MET A 91 13.82 -7.03 -11.63
CA MET A 91 13.95 -7.72 -12.92
C MET A 91 15.07 -8.76 -12.84
N THR A 92 14.77 -9.95 -12.31
CA THR A 92 15.73 -11.06 -12.20
C THR A 92 15.81 -11.95 -13.44
N GLY A 93 15.18 -11.53 -14.55
CA GLY A 93 15.24 -12.23 -15.85
C GLY A 93 14.50 -13.58 -15.88
N SER A 94 13.59 -13.84 -14.95
CA SER A 94 12.89 -15.13 -14.80
C SER A 94 11.44 -15.13 -15.31
N THR A 95 11.03 -14.09 -16.04
CA THR A 95 9.70 -13.94 -16.66
C THR A 95 9.77 -14.11 -18.17
#